data_AF-A0A225D455-F1
#
_entry.id   AF-A0A225D455-F1
#
_cell.length_a   1.000
_cell.length_b   1.000
_cell.length_c   1.000
_cell.angle_alpha   90.00
_cell.angle_beta   90.00
_cell.angle_gamma   90.00
#
_symmetry.space_group_name_H-M   'P 1'
#
loop_
_entity.id
_entity.type
_entity.pdbx_description
1 polymer ?
#
loop_
_entity_poly.entity_id
_entity_poly.type
_entity_poly.pdbx_seq_one_letter_code
_entity_poly.pdbx_strand_id
1 'polypeptide(L)'
;MLPMTERAAEALTPEQATELVQILDLQARWENHCSDPDSRPDTIGDLRARQRAHEQFQAAWNDYTKKHRTTSFPETTQSVPDRLAIWCRTLRAVFRGATGGNPVQVMAKVYRLADRIAARMEAGPVSRGSGEDLAAAACELDVVIAWCATLSAPVKAEAV
;
A
#
# COMPACT_ATOMS: atom_id res chain seq x y z
N MET A 1 -2.15 12.01 -12.22
CA MET A 1 -2.57 10.61 -11.98
C MET A 1 -3.81 10.67 -11.11
N LEU A 2 -4.92 10.08 -11.56
CA LEU A 2 -6.16 10.09 -10.76
C LEU A 2 -6.10 8.95 -9.73
N PRO A 3 -6.59 9.16 -8.49
CA PRO A 3 -6.61 8.08 -7.51
C PRO A 3 -7.58 6.98 -7.97
N MET A 4 -7.13 5.74 -7.93
CA MET A 4 -7.96 4.57 -8.24
C MET A 4 -8.98 4.32 -7.13
N THR A 5 -10.24 4.13 -7.51
CA THR A 5 -11.33 3.74 -6.59
C THR A 5 -11.39 2.22 -6.45
N GLU A 6 -11.99 1.72 -5.36
CA GLU A 6 -12.22 0.28 -5.14
C GLU A 6 -12.96 -0.36 -6.32
N ARG A 7 -14.03 0.29 -6.81
CA ARG A 7 -14.78 -0.18 -7.99
C ARG A 7 -13.93 -0.27 -9.26
N ALA A 8 -12.98 0.65 -9.45
CA ALA A 8 -12.07 0.60 -10.59
C ALA A 8 -11.06 -0.55 -10.45
N ALA A 9 -10.64 -0.87 -9.23
CA ALA A 9 -9.79 -2.03 -8.94
C ALA A 9 -10.52 -3.37 -9.14
N GLU A 10 -11.80 -3.44 -8.76
CA GLU A 10 -12.65 -4.63 -8.99
C GLU A 10 -12.92 -4.90 -10.48
N ALA A 11 -12.87 -3.86 -11.31
CA ALA A 11 -13.10 -3.97 -12.76
C ALA A 11 -11.85 -4.38 -13.56
N LEU A 12 -10.70 -4.54 -12.90
CA LEU A 12 -9.46 -4.99 -13.56
C LEU A 12 -9.59 -6.43 -14.02
N THR A 13 -8.99 -6.75 -15.17
CA THR A 13 -8.81 -8.15 -15.54
C THR A 13 -7.78 -8.81 -14.61
N PRO A 14 -7.77 -10.14 -14.47
CA PRO A 14 -6.79 -10.82 -13.63
C PRO A 14 -5.33 -10.53 -14.03
N GLU A 15 -5.07 -10.37 -15.32
CA GLU A 15 -3.75 -10.00 -15.85
C GLU A 15 -3.37 -8.57 -15.45
N GLN A 16 -4.32 -7.62 -15.56
CA GLN A 16 -4.12 -6.25 -15.13
C GLN A 16 -3.86 -6.16 -13.62
N ALA A 17 -4.64 -6.88 -12.82
CA ALA A 17 -4.47 -6.93 -11.38
C ALA A 17 -3.10 -7.49 -11.00
N THR A 18 -2.64 -8.56 -11.66
CA THR A 18 -1.33 -9.18 -11.44
C THR A 18 -0.17 -8.24 -11.78
N GLU A 19 -0.22 -7.58 -12.93
CA GLU A 19 0.77 -6.56 -13.31
C GLU A 19 0.76 -5.38 -12.32
N LEU A 20 -0.42 -4.98 -11.86
CA LEU A 20 -0.57 -3.89 -10.91
C LEU A 20 -0.02 -4.25 -9.52
N VAL A 21 -0.20 -5.49 -9.03
CA VAL A 21 0.44 -5.99 -7.80
C VAL A 21 1.95 -5.82 -7.90
N GLN A 22 2.56 -6.24 -9.01
CA GLN A 22 4.00 -6.13 -9.20
C GLN A 22 4.48 -4.67 -9.18
N ILE A 23 3.74 -3.77 -9.84
CA ILE A 23 4.07 -2.34 -9.86
C ILE A 23 3.96 -1.73 -8.47
N LEU A 24 2.90 -2.06 -7.72
CA LEU A 24 2.70 -1.60 -6.36
C LEU A 24 3.81 -2.07 -5.42
N ASP A 25 4.27 -3.32 -5.56
CA ASP A 25 5.37 -3.86 -4.77
C ASP A 25 6.70 -3.15 -5.10
N LEU A 26 6.98 -2.91 -6.39
CA LEU A 26 8.15 -2.14 -6.83
C LEU A 26 8.14 -0.69 -6.31
N GLN A 27 6.98 -0.04 -6.35
CA GLN A 27 6.82 1.30 -5.78
C GLN A 27 7.06 1.28 -4.26
N ALA A 28 6.41 0.35 -3.56
CA ALA A 28 6.53 0.24 -2.11
C ALA A 28 7.98 -0.04 -1.71
N ARG A 29 8.71 -0.87 -2.46
CA ARG A 29 10.14 -1.10 -2.29
C ARG A 29 10.96 0.18 -2.38
N TRP A 30 10.73 0.99 -3.42
CA TRP A 30 11.41 2.27 -3.58
C TRP A 30 11.09 3.23 -2.43
N GLU A 31 9.83 3.34 -2.03
CA GLU A 31 9.42 4.20 -0.91
C GLU A 31 9.92 3.71 0.46
N ASN A 32 10.09 2.40 0.63
CA ASN A 32 10.70 1.81 1.81
C ASN A 32 12.16 2.27 1.93
N HIS A 33 12.93 2.24 0.83
CA HIS A 33 14.26 2.85 0.77
C HIS A 33 14.26 4.37 0.99
N CYS A 34 13.17 5.08 0.70
CA CYS A 34 13.09 6.52 0.90
C CYS A 34 12.80 6.94 2.35
N SER A 35 12.14 6.09 3.14
CA SER A 35 11.57 6.49 4.44
C SER A 35 12.19 5.77 5.63
N ASP A 36 13.30 5.06 5.43
CA ASP A 36 14.11 4.53 6.52
C ASP A 36 14.87 5.69 7.18
N PRO A 37 14.53 6.10 8.43
CA PRO A 37 15.17 7.21 9.10
C PRO A 37 16.57 6.85 9.64
N ASP A 38 16.85 5.56 9.85
CA ASP A 38 18.13 5.04 10.32
C ASP A 38 19.10 4.80 9.15
N SER A 39 18.55 4.57 7.95
CA SER A 39 19.31 4.57 6.71
C SER A 39 19.46 6.00 6.18
N ARG A 40 20.30 6.81 6.85
CA ARG A 40 20.99 7.86 6.09
C ARG A 40 21.69 7.16 4.93
N PRO A 41 21.52 7.60 3.67
CA PRO A 41 22.23 7.01 2.53
C PRO A 41 23.70 7.42 2.60
N ASP A 42 24.39 6.94 3.63
CA ASP A 42 25.79 7.26 3.94
C ASP A 42 26.72 6.49 3.00
N THR A 43 26.18 5.56 2.19
CA THR A 43 26.93 4.84 1.16
C THR A 43 26.37 5.07 -0.25
N ILE A 44 27.28 5.17 -1.22
CA ILE A 44 26.95 5.20 -2.66
C ILE A 44 26.14 3.95 -3.08
N GLY A 45 26.27 2.84 -2.34
CA GLY A 45 25.50 1.61 -2.56
C GLY A 45 23.99 1.81 -2.34
N ASP A 46 23.62 2.53 -1.29
CA ASP A 46 22.21 2.77 -0.93
C ASP A 46 21.53 3.71 -1.93
N LEU A 47 22.25 4.75 -2.37
CA LEU A 47 21.78 5.64 -3.43
C LEU A 47 21.55 4.89 -4.75
N ARG A 48 22.46 3.98 -5.12
CA ARG A 48 22.31 3.12 -6.30
C ARG A 48 21.16 2.12 -6.15
N ALA A 49 20.92 1.59 -4.96
CA ALA A 49 19.79 0.69 -4.71
C ALA A 49 18.46 1.43 -4.86
N ARG A 50 18.35 2.63 -4.28
CA ARG A 50 17.18 3.50 -4.41
C ARG A 50 16.91 3.92 -5.86
N GLN A 51 17.96 4.34 -6.59
CA GLN A 51 17.84 4.70 -8.00
C GLN A 51 17.35 3.52 -8.84
N ARG A 52 17.94 2.34 -8.66
CA ARG A 52 17.51 1.13 -9.37
C ARG A 52 16.07 0.73 -9.05
N ALA A 53 15.63 0.85 -7.81
CA ALA A 53 14.25 0.57 -7.43
C ALA A 53 13.28 1.55 -8.10
N HIS A 54 13.64 2.84 -8.16
CA HIS A 54 12.86 3.86 -8.86
C HIS A 54 12.78 3.61 -10.36
N GLU A 55 13.89 3.26 -11.01
CA GLU A 55 13.92 2.95 -12.45
C GLU A 55 13.08 1.72 -12.79
N GLN A 56 13.14 0.66 -11.98
CA GLN A 56 12.31 -0.54 -12.16
C GLN A 56 10.82 -0.21 -12.04
N PHE A 57 10.44 0.57 -11.03
CA PHE A 57 9.07 1.05 -10.87
C PHE A 57 8.61 1.88 -12.08
N GLN A 58 9.41 2.87 -12.51
CA GLN A 58 9.06 3.72 -13.64
C GLN A 58 8.94 2.93 -14.95
N ALA A 59 9.84 1.99 -15.20
CA ALA A 59 9.77 1.11 -16.38
C ALA A 59 8.48 0.29 -16.38
N ALA A 60 8.19 -0.41 -15.28
CA ALA A 60 6.99 -1.22 -15.16
C ALA A 60 5.70 -0.39 -15.29
N TRP A 61 5.67 0.80 -14.67
CA TRP A 61 4.53 1.71 -14.78
C TRP A 61 4.32 2.25 -16.20
N ASN A 62 5.41 2.64 -16.88
CA ASN A 62 5.34 3.10 -18.26
C ASN A 62 4.84 2.00 -19.21
N ASP A 63 5.26 0.75 -19.01
CA ASP A 63 4.81 -0.36 -19.84
C ASP A 63 3.35 -0.71 -19.59
N TYR A 64 2.92 -0.73 -18.32
CA TYR A 64 1.53 -0.93 -17.94
C TYR A 64 0.61 0.14 -18.53
N THR A 65 0.97 1.42 -18.39
CA THR A 65 0.17 2.54 -18.90
C THR A 65 0.11 2.54 -20.42
N LYS A 66 1.19 2.18 -21.13
CA LYS A 66 1.16 1.97 -22.58
C LYS A 66 0.23 0.83 -22.99
N LYS A 67 0.30 -0.30 -22.28
CA LYS A 67 -0.47 -1.51 -22.59
C LYS A 67 -1.95 -1.34 -22.33
N HIS A 68 -2.32 -0.73 -21.21
CA HIS A 68 -3.72 -0.67 -20.75
C HIS A 68 -4.34 0.72 -20.87
N ARG A 69 -3.61 1.72 -21.39
CA ARG A 69 -4.05 3.12 -21.54
C ARG A 69 -4.70 3.70 -20.27
N THR A 70 -4.25 3.23 -19.11
CA THR A 70 -4.86 3.55 -17.83
C THR A 70 -4.15 4.74 -17.19
N THR A 71 -4.92 5.67 -16.63
CA THR A 71 -4.39 6.88 -15.96
C THR A 71 -4.62 6.87 -14.45
N SER A 72 -5.37 5.88 -13.95
CA SER A 72 -5.68 5.70 -12.53
C SER A 72 -4.66 4.80 -11.86
N PHE A 73 -4.23 5.19 -10.65
CA PHE A 73 -3.26 4.44 -9.87
C PHE A 73 -3.65 4.43 -8.40
N PRO A 74 -3.37 3.35 -7.65
CA PRO A 74 -3.67 3.27 -6.22
C PRO A 74 -2.70 4.11 -5.39
N GLU A 75 -2.75 5.44 -5.52
CA GLU A 75 -1.98 6.32 -4.64
C GLU A 75 -2.82 7.49 -4.15
N THR A 76 -2.97 7.54 -2.83
CA THR A 76 -3.51 8.67 -2.09
C THR A 76 -2.58 8.93 -0.92
N THR A 77 -2.38 10.19 -0.53
CA THR A 77 -1.57 10.55 0.64
C THR A 77 -2.20 9.92 1.90
N GLN A 78 -1.61 8.84 2.42
CA GLN A 78 -2.18 8.01 3.49
C GLN A 78 -1.79 8.48 4.91
N SER A 79 -1.89 9.77 5.21
CA SER A 79 -1.47 10.28 6.52
C SER A 79 -2.55 10.19 7.62
N VAL A 80 -3.78 9.83 7.29
CA VAL A 80 -4.92 9.76 8.23
C VAL A 80 -5.66 8.41 8.09
N PRO A 81 -6.30 7.91 9.17
CA PRO A 81 -6.95 6.59 9.19
C PRO A 81 -7.91 6.35 8.01
N ASP A 82 -8.78 7.32 7.70
CA ASP A 82 -9.76 7.20 6.62
C ASP A 82 -9.10 6.98 5.25
N ARG A 83 -8.02 7.70 4.97
CA ARG A 83 -7.29 7.58 3.70
C ARG A 83 -6.53 6.26 3.62
N LEU A 84 -5.97 5.81 4.74
CA LEU A 84 -5.35 4.48 4.81
C LEU A 84 -6.39 3.39 4.57
N ALA A 85 -7.58 3.47 5.19
CA ALA A 85 -8.66 2.51 4.99
C ALA A 85 -9.13 2.45 3.53
N ILE A 86 -9.31 3.60 2.87
CA ILE A 86 -9.68 3.66 1.45
C ILE A 86 -8.60 2.99 0.58
N TRP A 87 -7.33 3.28 0.84
CA TRP A 87 -6.23 2.68 0.10
C TRP A 87 -6.17 1.15 0.32
N CYS A 88 -6.32 0.68 1.56
CA CYS A 88 -6.37 -0.74 1.89
C CYS A 88 -7.53 -1.46 1.17
N ARG A 89 -8.70 -0.83 1.02
CA ARG A 89 -9.82 -1.40 0.24
C ARG A 89 -9.47 -1.56 -1.23
N THR A 90 -8.87 -0.54 -1.83
CA THR A 90 -8.39 -0.60 -3.22
C THR A 90 -7.34 -1.71 -3.38
N LEU A 91 -6.35 -1.81 -2.49
CA LEU A 91 -5.34 -2.87 -2.52
C LEU A 91 -5.97 -4.26 -2.40
N ARG A 92 -6.93 -4.43 -1.50
CA ARG A 92 -7.63 -5.69 -1.28
C ARG A 92 -8.36 -6.14 -2.55
N ALA A 93 -9.02 -5.22 -3.26
CA ALA A 93 -9.66 -5.52 -4.54
C ALA A 93 -8.64 -5.97 -5.59
N VAL A 94 -7.49 -5.28 -5.69
CA VAL A 94 -6.40 -5.68 -6.60
C VAL A 94 -5.86 -7.07 -6.24
N PHE A 95 -5.58 -7.34 -4.95
CA PHE A 95 -5.02 -8.61 -4.50
C PHE A 95 -5.97 -9.79 -4.75
N ARG A 96 -7.28 -9.58 -4.57
CA ARG A 96 -8.30 -10.60 -4.89
C ARG A 96 -8.45 -10.88 -6.38
N GLY A 97 -8.22 -9.87 -7.22
CA GLY A 97 -8.29 -10.01 -8.68
C GLY A 97 -7.04 -10.62 -9.30
N ALA A 98 -5.88 -10.50 -8.64
CA ALA A 98 -4.61 -10.99 -9.16
C ALA A 98 -4.46 -12.51 -9.02
N THR A 99 -3.78 -13.13 -9.99
CA THR A 99 -3.46 -14.57 -9.98
C THR A 99 -2.03 -14.86 -9.51
N GLY A 100 -1.22 -13.81 -9.36
CA GLY A 100 0.15 -13.92 -8.85
C GLY A 100 0.75 -12.58 -8.47
N GLY A 101 1.95 -12.63 -7.90
CA GLY A 101 2.69 -11.46 -7.42
C GLY A 101 3.15 -11.63 -5.98
N ASN A 102 3.92 -10.65 -5.50
CA ASN A 102 4.45 -10.63 -4.15
C ASN A 102 3.93 -9.37 -3.43
N PRO A 103 3.16 -9.48 -2.32
CA PRO A 103 2.64 -8.33 -1.60
C PRO A 103 3.56 -7.80 -0.50
N VAL A 104 4.75 -8.39 -0.29
CA VAL A 104 5.59 -8.15 0.90
C VAL A 104 5.95 -6.68 1.08
N GLN A 105 6.40 -5.98 0.04
CA GLN A 105 6.80 -4.57 0.18
C GLN A 105 5.59 -3.67 0.37
N VAL A 106 4.47 -4.01 -0.28
CA VAL A 106 3.20 -3.30 -0.11
C VAL A 106 2.70 -3.43 1.33
N MET A 107 2.69 -4.65 1.90
CA MET A 107 2.27 -4.87 3.27
C MET A 107 3.22 -4.21 4.28
N ALA A 108 4.53 -4.24 4.04
CA ALA A 108 5.49 -3.48 4.84
C ALA A 108 5.17 -1.97 4.83
N LYS A 109 4.81 -1.40 3.67
CA LYS A 109 4.36 -0.01 3.56
C LYS A 109 3.07 0.25 4.33
N VAL A 110 2.07 -0.65 4.24
CA VAL A 110 0.80 -0.56 4.97
C VAL A 110 1.05 -0.52 6.48
N TYR A 111 1.83 -1.47 7.02
CA TYR A 111 2.14 -1.53 8.43
C TYR A 111 2.92 -0.30 8.92
N ARG A 112 3.90 0.18 8.14
CA ARG A 112 4.63 1.42 8.45
C ARG A 112 3.71 2.64 8.51
N LEU A 113 2.68 2.70 7.65
CA LEU A 113 1.69 3.78 7.70
C LEU A 113 0.79 3.65 8.92
N ALA A 114 0.34 2.44 9.23
CA ALA A 114 -0.45 2.16 10.42
C ALA A 114 0.33 2.51 11.71
N ASP A 115 1.61 2.12 11.81
CA ASP A 115 2.46 2.47 12.96
C ASP A 115 2.60 3.98 13.16
N ARG A 116 2.77 4.74 12.06
CA ARG A 116 2.84 6.21 12.12
C ARG A 116 1.53 6.84 12.57
N ILE A 117 0.39 6.27 12.17
CA ILE A 117 -0.93 6.72 12.62
C ILE A 117 -1.13 6.36 14.10
N ALA A 118 -0.79 5.13 14.50
CA ALA A 118 -0.88 4.65 15.88
C ALA A 118 -0.07 5.55 16.82
N ALA A 119 1.18 5.85 16.46
CA ALA A 119 2.04 6.74 17.23
C ALA A 119 1.48 8.16 17.33
N ARG A 120 0.86 8.69 16.27
CA ARG A 120 0.26 10.04 16.29
C ARG A 120 -1.02 10.11 17.10
N MET A 121 -1.81 9.04 17.10
CA MET A 121 -3.11 8.97 17.78
C MET A 121 -3.02 8.36 19.19
N GLU A 122 -1.81 8.04 19.66
CA GLU A 122 -1.57 7.33 20.93
C GLU A 122 -2.38 6.02 21.04
N ALA A 123 -2.61 5.36 19.89
CA ALA A 123 -3.38 4.13 19.80
C ALA A 123 -2.47 2.89 19.82
N GLY A 124 -3.04 1.73 20.17
CA GLY A 124 -2.35 0.45 20.07
C GLY A 124 -1.99 0.11 18.62
N PRO A 125 -0.84 -0.57 18.39
CA PRO A 125 -0.43 -0.97 17.05
C PRO A 125 -1.41 -1.98 16.45
N VAL A 126 -1.55 -1.97 15.12
CA VAL A 126 -2.36 -2.95 14.41
C VAL A 126 -1.73 -4.34 14.52
N SER A 127 -2.57 -5.37 14.72
CA SER A 127 -2.12 -6.76 14.69
C SER A 127 -1.59 -7.11 13.30
N ARG A 128 -0.41 -7.73 13.25
CA ARG A 128 0.27 -8.12 12.01
C ARG A 128 0.09 -9.62 11.78
N GLY A 129 -0.25 -9.99 10.55
CA GLY A 129 -0.19 -11.38 10.11
C GLY A 129 1.20 -11.77 9.59
N SER A 130 1.37 -13.06 9.32
CA SER A 130 2.57 -13.63 8.68
C SER A 130 2.29 -14.05 7.23
N GLY A 131 1.25 -13.48 6.61
CA GLY A 131 0.81 -13.84 5.28
C GLY A 131 1.83 -13.47 4.21
N GLU A 132 2.32 -14.47 3.48
CA GLU A 132 3.29 -14.27 2.39
C GLU A 132 2.61 -14.24 1.01
N ASP A 133 1.35 -14.69 0.91
CA ASP A 133 0.58 -14.73 -0.33
C ASP A 133 -0.49 -13.63 -0.41
N LEU A 134 -1.05 -13.45 -1.62
CA LEU A 134 -2.04 -12.41 -1.90
C LEU A 134 -3.35 -12.58 -1.13
N ALA A 135 -3.78 -13.81 -0.85
CA ALA A 135 -5.02 -14.07 -0.14
C ALA A 135 -4.88 -13.73 1.34
N ALA A 136 -3.77 -14.13 1.95
CA ALA A 136 -3.42 -13.78 3.33
C ALA A 136 -3.23 -12.27 3.47
N ALA A 137 -2.51 -11.63 2.53
CA ALA A 137 -2.37 -10.17 2.51
C ALA A 137 -3.73 -9.45 2.38
N ALA A 138 -4.67 -9.97 1.59
CA ALA A 138 -6.02 -9.41 1.49
C ALA A 138 -6.80 -9.51 2.81
N CYS A 139 -6.64 -10.61 3.57
CA CYS A 139 -7.23 -10.76 4.91
C CYS A 139 -6.58 -9.79 5.91
N GLU A 140 -5.26 -9.60 5.85
CA GLU A 140 -4.55 -8.63 6.69
C GLU A 140 -5.00 -7.19 6.40
N LEU A 141 -5.28 -6.86 5.14
CA LEU A 141 -5.88 -5.57 4.78
C LEU A 141 -7.26 -5.37 5.42
N ASP A 142 -8.09 -6.41 5.53
CA ASP A 142 -9.38 -6.32 6.23
C ASP A 142 -9.19 -5.98 7.72
N VAL A 143 -8.12 -6.51 8.36
CA VAL A 143 -7.75 -6.15 9.75
C VAL A 143 -7.37 -4.67 9.87
N VAL A 144 -6.53 -4.17 8.95
CA VAL A 144 -6.12 -2.75 8.93
C VAL A 144 -7.31 -1.83 8.68
N ILE A 145 -8.23 -2.21 7.77
CA ILE A 145 -9.46 -1.45 7.49
C ILE A 145 -10.34 -1.36 8.75
N ALA A 146 -10.53 -2.48 9.46
CA ALA A 146 -11.29 -2.51 10.70
C ALA A 146 -10.63 -1.64 11.79
N TRP A 147 -9.31 -1.75 11.94
CA TRP A 147 -8.54 -0.92 12.87
C TRP A 147 -8.69 0.57 12.58
N CYS A 148 -8.55 1.01 11.32
CA CYS A 148 -8.79 2.40 10.94
C CYS A 148 -10.22 2.87 11.27
N ALA A 149 -11.23 2.02 11.11
CA ALA A 149 -12.61 2.35 11.45
C ALA A 149 -12.80 2.61 12.96
N THR A 150 -12.07 1.90 13.82
CA THR A 150 -12.11 2.16 15.28
C THR A 150 -11.51 3.52 15.65
N LEU A 151 -10.52 4.00 14.89
CA LEU A 151 -9.86 5.28 15.10
C LEU A 151 -10.66 6.48 14.57
N SER A 152 -11.47 6.27 13.54
CA SER A 152 -12.32 7.31 12.95
C SER A 152 -13.69 7.45 13.63
N ALA A 153 -14.03 6.52 14.54
CA ALA A 153 -15.25 6.64 15.32
C ALA A 153 -15.14 7.87 16.25
N PRO A 154 -16.14 8.78 16.28
CA PRO A 154 -16.13 9.85 17.26
C PRO A 154 -16.13 9.21 18.64
N VAL A 155 -15.17 9.60 19.49
CA VAL A 155 -15.21 9.31 20.92
C VAL A 155 -16.60 9.75 21.37
N LYS A 156 -17.48 8.80 21.67
CA LYS A 156 -18.73 9.12 22.33
C LYS A 156 -18.32 9.79 23.63
N ALA A 157 -18.46 11.12 23.68
CA ALA A 157 -18.38 11.85 24.91
C ALA A 157 -19.42 11.20 25.83
N GLU A 158 -18.94 10.46 26.83
CA GLU A 158 -19.72 10.17 28.01
C GLU A 158 -20.04 11.54 28.62
N ALA A 159 -21.24 12.02 28.31
CA ALA A 159 -21.86 13.10 29.04
C ALA A 159 -22.20 12.54 30.43
N VAL A 160 -21.36 12.91 31.41
CA VAL A 160 -21.68 12.85 32.83
C VAL A 160 -22.49 14.07 33.20
#